data_AF-A0A354GTY1-F1
#
_entry.id   AF-A0A354GTY1-F1
#
_cell.length_a   1.000
_cell.length_b   1.000
_cell.length_c   1.000
_cell.angle_alpha   90.00
_cell.angle_beta   90.00
_cell.angle_gamma   90.00
#
_symmetry.space_group_name_H-M   'P 1'
#
loop_
_entity.id
_entity.type
_entity.pdbx_description
1 polymer ?
#
loop_
_entity_poly.entity_id
_entity_poly.type
_entity_poly.pdbx_seq_one_letter_code
_entity_poly.pdbx_strand_id
1 'polypeptide(L)'
;MASLSGFRPLNVEQLLEAVEQLSPTERQAFQLRLVARQGENDGSSPDEETLIRAALARLPDAAERRLRRLIARSEQGRLTPKELTDYQSLAREAQRIDAARAEALADLARRRRQSVRAVKAAIEHEGRADDA
;
A
#
# COMPACT_ATOMS: atom_id res chain seq x y z
N MET A 1 -43.96 19.99 -5.61
CA MET A 1 -42.57 20.09 -5.14
C MET A 1 -42.40 19.11 -4.00
N ALA A 2 -41.71 17.98 -4.22
CA ALA A 2 -41.53 16.97 -3.19
C ALA A 2 -40.18 17.18 -2.50
N SER A 3 -40.24 17.65 -1.26
CA SER A 3 -39.08 17.74 -0.36
C SER A 3 -38.63 16.33 0.03
N LEU A 4 -37.45 15.91 -0.44
CA LEU A 4 -36.75 14.73 0.07
C LEU A 4 -35.85 15.15 1.23
N SER A 5 -36.45 15.40 2.38
CA SER A 5 -35.72 15.54 3.65
C SER A 5 -35.66 14.17 4.31
N GLY A 6 -34.49 13.53 4.29
CA GLY A 6 -34.29 12.24 4.97
C GLY A 6 -32.92 11.60 4.78
N PHE A 7 -31.82 12.36 4.74
CA PHE A 7 -30.49 11.75 4.88
C PHE A 7 -30.27 11.39 6.35
N ARG A 8 -30.61 10.16 6.72
CA ARG A 8 -30.15 9.54 7.97
C ARG A 8 -28.65 9.28 7.84
N PRO A 9 -27.81 9.62 8.83
CA PRO A 9 -26.40 9.24 8.79
C PRO A 9 -26.31 7.71 8.80
N LEU A 10 -25.96 7.14 7.65
CA LEU A 10 -25.64 5.71 7.52
C LEU A 10 -24.37 5.44 8.32
N ASN A 11 -24.44 4.52 9.27
CA ASN A 11 -23.24 4.03 9.91
C ASN A 11 -22.48 3.09 8.94
N VAL A 12 -21.22 2.80 9.24
CA VAL A 12 -20.36 1.97 8.36
C VAL A 12 -20.95 0.57 8.15
N GLU A 13 -21.57 -0.01 9.17
CA GLU A 13 -22.19 -1.34 9.05
C GLU A 13 -23.37 -1.36 8.08
N GLN A 14 -24.24 -0.35 8.14
CA GLN A 14 -25.37 -0.21 7.20
C GLN A 14 -24.92 0.05 5.76
N LEU A 15 -23.77 0.71 5.58
CA LEU A 15 -23.17 0.89 4.26
C LEU A 15 -22.64 -0.44 3.72
N LEU A 16 -22.00 -1.26 4.57
CA LEU A 16 -21.48 -2.57 4.18
C LEU A 16 -22.62 -3.52 3.81
N GLU A 17 -23.69 -3.56 4.60
CA GLU A 17 -24.90 -4.33 4.28
C GLU A 17 -25.52 -3.89 2.94
N ALA A 18 -25.57 -2.59 2.68
CA ALA A 18 -26.09 -2.07 1.42
C ALA A 18 -25.21 -2.47 0.21
N VAL A 19 -23.88 -2.49 0.38
CA VAL A 19 -22.94 -2.93 -0.66
C VAL A 19 -23.04 -4.44 -0.91
N GLU A 20 -23.33 -5.23 0.13
CA GLU A 20 -23.58 -6.66 -0.01
C GLU A 20 -24.89 -6.98 -0.74
N GLN A 21 -25.88 -6.07 -0.74
CA GLN A 21 -27.12 -6.27 -1.50
C GLN A 21 -27.00 -5.89 -2.98
N LEU A 22 -25.90 -5.27 -3.41
CA LEU A 22 -25.69 -4.88 -4.80
C LEU A 22 -25.44 -6.09 -5.72
N SER A 23 -25.92 -5.98 -6.96
CA SER A 23 -25.58 -6.93 -8.02
C SER A 23 -24.08 -6.86 -8.38
N PRO A 24 -23.50 -7.90 -9.01
CA PRO A 24 -22.08 -7.92 -9.38
C PRO A 24 -21.63 -6.70 -10.20
N THR A 25 -22.46 -6.25 -11.14
CA THR A 25 -22.19 -5.08 -11.99
C THR A 25 -22.19 -3.78 -11.17
N GLU A 26 -23.12 -3.65 -10.23
CA GLU A 26 -23.21 -2.47 -9.36
C GLU A 26 -22.09 -2.42 -8.34
N ARG A 27 -21.63 -3.57 -7.83
CA ARG A 27 -20.43 -3.65 -6.98
C ARG A 27 -19.18 -3.20 -7.73
N GLN A 28 -19.04 -3.59 -9.00
CA GLN A 28 -17.92 -3.15 -9.84
C GLN A 28 -17.98 -1.63 -10.07
N ALA A 29 -19.15 -1.07 -10.37
CA ALA A 29 -19.34 0.37 -10.49
C ALA A 29 -19.07 1.11 -9.16
N PHE A 30 -19.47 0.53 -8.03
CA PHE A 30 -19.20 1.06 -6.69
C PHE A 30 -17.70 1.07 -6.40
N GLN A 31 -16.98 -0.02 -6.70
CA GLN A 31 -15.52 -0.08 -6.55
C GLN A 31 -14.81 0.97 -7.42
N LEU A 32 -15.19 1.12 -8.68
CA LEU A 32 -14.62 2.14 -9.56
C LEU A 32 -14.83 3.56 -9.04
N ARG A 33 -16.04 3.86 -8.54
CA ARG A 33 -16.35 5.15 -7.93
C ARG A 33 -15.65 5.36 -6.59
N LEU A 34 -15.47 4.31 -5.80
CA LEU A 34 -14.73 4.38 -4.54
C LEU A 34 -13.25 4.65 -4.79
N VAL A 35 -12.64 4.02 -5.80
CA VAL A 35 -11.26 4.27 -6.21
C VAL A 35 -11.09 5.69 -6.77
N ALA A 36 -11.98 6.14 -7.65
CA ALA A 36 -11.97 7.50 -8.15
C ALA A 36 -12.10 8.52 -7.00
N ARG A 37 -12.99 8.24 -6.05
CA ARG A 37 -13.19 9.07 -4.87
C ARG A 37 -12.03 8.98 -3.88
N GLN A 38 -11.33 7.85 -3.74
CA GLN A 38 -10.09 7.78 -2.96
C GLN A 38 -8.99 8.65 -3.57
N GLY A 39 -8.94 8.75 -4.91
CA GLY A 39 -8.08 9.71 -5.61
C GLY A 39 -8.47 11.18 -5.38
N GLU A 40 -9.75 11.47 -5.07
CA GLU A 40 -10.24 12.82 -4.75
C GLU A 40 -10.28 13.15 -3.24
N ASN A 41 -10.43 12.15 -2.37
CA ASN A 41 -10.49 12.26 -0.90
C ASN A 41 -9.11 12.17 -0.23
N ASP A 42 -8.03 12.11 -1.01
CA ASP A 42 -6.65 12.28 -0.52
C ASP A 42 -6.35 13.72 -0.04
N GLY A 43 -7.40 14.49 0.28
CA GLY A 43 -7.34 15.75 1.01
C GLY A 43 -6.89 15.62 2.46
N SER A 44 -6.72 14.39 2.97
CA SER A 44 -5.87 14.10 4.14
C SER A 44 -4.67 13.30 3.65
N SER A 45 -3.82 14.01 2.90
CA SER A 45 -2.51 13.53 2.49
C SER A 45 -1.80 13.00 3.76
N PRO A 46 -1.29 11.75 3.78
CA PRO A 46 -0.72 11.14 4.98
C PRO A 46 0.34 12.06 5.59
N ASP A 47 0.38 12.19 6.91
CA ASP A 47 1.37 13.06 7.55
C ASP A 47 2.79 12.65 7.14
N GLU A 48 3.70 13.62 7.09
CA GLU A 48 5.06 13.43 6.58
C GLU A 48 5.80 12.29 7.31
N GLU A 49 5.56 12.13 8.61
CA GLU A 49 6.10 11.02 9.40
C GLU A 49 5.62 9.65 8.91
N THR A 50 4.35 9.53 8.52
CA THR A 50 3.80 8.28 7.97
C THR A 50 4.43 7.95 6.62
N LEU A 51 4.66 8.97 5.78
CA LEU A 51 5.37 8.81 4.52
C LEU A 51 6.83 8.40 4.72
N ILE A 52 7.53 8.96 5.72
CA ILE A 52 8.89 8.56 6.06
C ILE A 52 8.92 7.09 6.49
N ARG A 53 8.03 6.67 7.39
CA ARG A 53 7.92 5.26 7.82
C ARG A 53 7.67 4.31 6.65
N ALA A 54 6.75 4.66 5.75
CA ALA A 54 6.47 3.88 4.54
C ALA A 54 7.69 3.84 3.58
N ALA A 55 8.41 4.94 3.44
CA ALA A 55 9.61 5.03 2.60
C ALA A 55 10.80 4.22 3.16
N LEU A 56 10.84 4.02 4.47
CA LEU A 56 11.84 3.20 5.17
C LEU A 56 11.43 1.73 5.32
N ALA A 57 10.17 1.37 5.02
CA ALA A 57 9.67 0.02 5.17
C ALA A 57 10.48 -1.00 4.34
N ARG A 58 10.74 -2.15 4.96
CA ARG A 58 11.46 -3.28 4.38
C ARG A 58 10.78 -4.58 4.77
N LEU A 59 11.03 -5.62 3.96
CA LEU A 59 10.78 -6.99 4.40
C LEU A 59 11.59 -7.26 5.68
N PRO A 60 11.02 -7.97 6.66
CA PRO A 60 11.79 -8.44 7.80
C PRO A 60 12.98 -9.31 7.35
N ASP A 61 14.12 -9.17 8.02
CA ASP A 61 15.37 -9.90 7.71
C ASP A 61 15.18 -11.40 7.44
N ALA A 62 14.37 -12.07 8.26
CA ALA A 62 14.11 -13.49 8.11
C ALA A 62 13.37 -13.81 6.80
N ALA A 63 12.39 -12.99 6.43
CA ALA A 63 11.62 -13.10 5.21
C ALA A 63 12.48 -12.76 3.98
N GLU A 64 13.32 -11.72 4.07
CA GLU A 64 14.25 -11.37 3.00
C GLU A 64 15.29 -12.49 2.75
N ARG A 65 15.90 -13.03 3.81
CA ARG A 65 16.82 -14.16 3.70
C ARG A 65 16.14 -15.40 3.11
N ARG A 66 14.87 -15.64 3.48
CA ARG A 66 14.08 -16.74 2.91
C ARG A 66 13.82 -16.52 1.43
N LEU A 67 13.42 -15.32 1.02
CA LEU A 67 13.20 -14.97 -0.38
C LEU A 67 14.47 -15.15 -1.21
N ARG A 68 15.62 -14.64 -0.76
CA ARG A 68 16.92 -14.80 -1.43
C ARG A 68 17.29 -16.28 -1.65
N ARG A 69 17.06 -17.14 -0.65
CA ARG A 69 17.30 -18.59 -0.77
C ARG A 69 16.39 -19.24 -1.81
N LEU A 70 15.12 -18.83 -1.85
CA LEU A 70 14.15 -19.35 -2.82
C LEU A 70 14.49 -18.91 -4.25
N ILE A 71 14.93 -17.66 -4.44
CA ILE A 71 15.45 -17.17 -5.73
C ILE A 71 16.61 -18.04 -6.20
N ALA A 72 17.64 -18.23 -5.37
CA ALA A 72 18.80 -19.04 -5.72
C ALA A 72 18.42 -20.50 -6.06
N ARG A 73 17.46 -21.09 -5.34
CA ARG A 73 16.95 -22.44 -5.66
C ARG A 73 16.14 -22.48 -6.96
N SER A 74 15.40 -21.42 -7.27
CA SER A 74 14.63 -21.27 -8.51
C SER A 74 15.56 -21.20 -9.72
N GLU A 75 16.64 -20.41 -9.62
CA GLU A 75 17.68 -20.30 -10.65
C GLU A 75 18.38 -21.64 -10.92
N GLN A 76 18.48 -22.50 -9.90
CA GLN A 76 19.00 -23.86 -10.02
C GLN A 76 17.96 -24.89 -10.49
N GLY A 77 16.70 -24.51 -10.71
CA GLY A 77 15.60 -25.41 -11.07
C GLY A 77 15.23 -26.43 -9.98
N ARG A 78 15.58 -26.14 -8.71
CA ARG A 78 15.41 -27.05 -7.56
C ARG A 78 14.27 -26.64 -6.62
N LEU A 79 13.33 -25.84 -7.11
CA LEU A 79 12.21 -25.36 -6.31
C LEU A 79 11.15 -26.46 -6.21
N THR A 80 10.80 -26.84 -5.00
CA THR A 80 9.65 -27.75 -4.78
C THR A 80 8.33 -26.98 -4.95
N PRO A 81 7.20 -27.66 -5.20
CA PRO A 81 5.90 -27.00 -5.30
C PRO A 81 5.52 -26.18 -4.06
N LYS A 82 5.87 -26.67 -2.86
CA LYS A 82 5.68 -25.92 -1.61
C LYS A 82 6.54 -24.65 -1.57
N GLU A 83 7.80 -24.77 -1.94
CA GLU A 83 8.72 -23.63 -2.01
C GLU A 83 8.33 -22.63 -3.10
N LEU A 84 7.67 -23.06 -4.16
CA LEU A 84 7.12 -22.18 -5.19
C LEU A 84 6.00 -21.30 -4.61
N THR A 85 5.09 -21.89 -3.82
CA THR A 85 4.04 -21.13 -3.14
C THR A 85 4.63 -20.13 -2.14
N ASP A 86 5.61 -20.57 -1.33
CA ASP A 86 6.33 -19.69 -0.40
C ASP A 86 7.01 -18.53 -1.15
N TYR A 87 7.66 -18.83 -2.27
CA TYR A 87 8.36 -17.86 -3.12
C TYR A 87 7.39 -16.81 -3.66
N GLN A 88 6.25 -17.25 -4.24
CA GLN A 88 5.24 -16.34 -4.78
C GLN A 88 4.64 -15.45 -3.69
N SER A 89 4.38 -15.99 -2.49
CA SER A 89 3.86 -15.22 -1.37
C SER A 89 4.84 -14.12 -0.94
N LEU A 90 6.10 -14.49 -0.71
CA LEU A 90 7.15 -13.56 -0.30
C LEU A 90 7.47 -12.52 -1.38
N ALA A 91 7.47 -12.92 -2.66
CA ALA A 91 7.69 -11.99 -3.76
C ALA A 91 6.56 -10.97 -3.88
N ARG A 92 5.29 -11.37 -3.69
CA ARG A 92 4.15 -10.45 -3.67
C ARG A 92 4.23 -9.48 -2.50
N GLU A 93 4.63 -9.96 -1.33
CA GLU A 93 4.83 -9.11 -0.16
C GLU A 93 5.96 -8.09 -0.38
N ALA A 94 7.10 -8.54 -0.92
CA ALA A 94 8.20 -7.68 -1.33
C ALA A 94 7.72 -6.57 -2.27
N GLN A 95 6.99 -6.96 -3.32
CA GLN A 95 6.49 -6.04 -4.33
C GLN A 95 5.52 -5.00 -3.76
N ARG A 96 4.64 -5.41 -2.83
CA ARG A 96 3.73 -4.47 -2.16
C ARG A 96 4.50 -3.45 -1.32
N ILE A 97 5.49 -3.91 -0.55
CA ILE A 97 6.33 -3.03 0.27
C ILE A 97 7.12 -2.06 -0.61
N ASP A 98 7.74 -2.55 -1.69
CA ASP A 98 8.51 -1.71 -2.60
C ASP A 98 7.64 -0.70 -3.36
N ALA A 99 6.41 -1.08 -3.74
CA ALA A 99 5.45 -0.16 -4.36
C ALA A 99 5.05 0.97 -3.39
N ALA A 100 4.63 0.62 -2.17
CA ALA A 100 4.27 1.60 -1.14
C ALA A 100 5.43 2.54 -0.81
N ARG A 101 6.65 1.99 -0.75
CA ARG A 101 7.88 2.76 -0.54
C ARG A 101 8.17 3.72 -1.71
N ALA A 102 7.98 3.29 -2.95
CA ALA A 102 8.16 4.14 -4.12
C ALA A 102 7.13 5.28 -4.18
N GLU A 103 5.87 4.99 -3.86
CA GLU A 103 4.80 5.99 -3.74
C GLU A 103 5.11 7.01 -2.65
N ALA A 104 5.48 6.55 -1.46
CA ALA A 104 5.81 7.43 -0.35
C ALA A 104 7.02 8.34 -0.64
N LEU A 105 8.05 7.79 -1.31
CA LEU A 105 9.20 8.58 -1.77
C LEU A 105 8.82 9.63 -2.81
N ALA A 106 7.91 9.29 -3.73
CA ALA A 106 7.41 10.24 -4.72
C ALA A 106 6.60 11.36 -4.05
N ASP A 107 5.79 11.05 -3.05
CA ASP A 107 5.04 12.04 -2.27
C ASP A 107 5.94 12.97 -1.47
N LEU A 108 6.93 12.42 -0.76
CA LEU A 108 7.91 13.23 -0.04
C LEU A 108 8.70 14.13 -0.99
N ALA A 109 9.10 13.63 -2.16
CA ALA A 109 9.78 14.41 -3.19
C ALA A 109 8.91 15.57 -3.69
N ARG A 110 7.62 15.32 -3.94
CA ARG A 110 6.64 16.36 -4.32
C ARG A 110 6.51 17.43 -3.23
N ARG A 111 6.34 17.02 -1.97
CA ARG A 111 6.16 17.95 -0.83
C ARG A 111 7.39 18.80 -0.56
N ARG A 112 8.57 18.19 -0.58
CA ARG A 112 9.86 18.87 -0.35
C ARG A 112 10.38 19.61 -1.60
N ARG A 113 9.71 19.49 -2.75
CA ARG A 113 10.16 20.00 -4.07
C ARG A 113 11.60 19.57 -4.39
N GLN A 114 11.91 18.32 -4.04
CA GLN A 114 13.24 17.72 -4.21
C GLN A 114 13.15 16.51 -5.14
N SER A 115 14.30 16.04 -5.62
CA SER A 115 14.34 14.76 -6.32
C SER A 115 14.12 13.59 -5.34
N VAL A 116 13.53 12.50 -5.82
CA VAL A 116 13.38 11.24 -5.05
C VAL A 116 14.72 10.77 -4.48
N ARG A 117 15.82 10.96 -5.22
CA ARG A 117 17.16 10.62 -4.76
C ARG A 117 17.61 11.46 -3.55
N ALA A 118 17.36 12.77 -3.60
CA ALA A 118 17.71 13.68 -2.50
C ALA A 118 16.89 13.38 -1.24
N VAL A 119 15.59 13.14 -1.39
CA VAL A 119 14.71 12.76 -0.28
C VAL A 119 15.14 11.42 0.32
N LYS A 120 15.39 10.40 -0.50
CA LYS A 120 15.87 9.10 -0.03
C LYS A 120 17.13 9.21 0.82
N ALA A 121 18.11 10.00 0.37
CA ALA A 121 19.34 10.22 1.14
C ALA A 121 19.05 10.92 2.48
N ALA A 122 18.17 11.94 2.49
CA ALA A 122 17.81 12.66 3.71
C ALA A 122 17.14 11.75 4.75
N ILE A 123 16.15 10.96 4.36
CA ILE A 123 15.42 10.08 5.29
C ILE A 123 16.28 8.91 5.81
N GLU A 124 17.25 8.44 5.03
CA GLU A 124 18.22 7.42 5.46
C GLU A 124 19.17 7.97 6.54
N HIS A 125 19.43 9.28 6.55
CA HIS A 125 20.20 9.95 7.60
C HIS A 125 19.33 10.29 8.83
N GLU A 126 18.07 10.66 8.62
CA GLU A 126 17.11 11.02 9.66
C GLU A 126 16.71 9.81 10.52
N GLY A 127 16.42 8.66 9.89
CA GLY A 127 16.10 7.42 10.62
C GLY A 127 17.27 6.85 11.45
N ARG A 128 18.51 7.32 11.24
CA ARG A 128 19.68 6.91 12.04
C ARG A 128 19.82 7.70 13.34
N ALA A 129 19.16 8.86 13.45
CA ALA A 129 19.24 9.72 14.62
C ALA A 129 18.25 9.30 15.73
N ASP A 130 17.13 8.66 15.37
CA ASP A 130 16.11 8.19 16.34
C ASP A 130 16.42 6.82 16.97
N ASP A 131 17.40 6.08 16.43
CA ASP A 131 17.86 4.78 16.95
C ASP A 131 19.07 4.89 17.93
N ALA A 132 19.50 6.11 18.29
CA ALA A 132 20.65 6.40 19.16
C ALA A 132 20.22 6.96 20.52
#